data_AF-A0A5A9NC27-F1
#
_entry.id   AF-A0A5A9NC27-F1
#
_cell.length_a   1.000
_cell.length_b   1.000
_cell.length_c   1.000
_cell.angle_alpha   90.00
_cell.angle_beta   90.00
_cell.angle_gamma   90.00
#
_symmetry.space_group_name_H-M   'P 1'
#
loop_
_entity.id
_entity.type
_entity.pdbx_description
1 polymer ?
#
loop_
_entity_poly.entity_id
_entity_poly.type
_entity_poly.pdbx_seq_one_letter_code
_entity_poly.pdbx_strand_id
1 'polypeptide(L)'
;MNCHRHVGPRGPGCPRVAVSDLRIVLLGKSSSENIRVMKSILGVDLRQSEAPSEYLHNHSVKVSGPVENRHITVINSVNLLQHNLSYHQITERMKECISLCSPGSHVFILVLQHHNFSQDDRNRVKRVLREFSEEAMKHTIVLTTDEEIYRTKQPSLVMNEEINNLIQKCGGGHLQFDEGQAAWLSEMFRRIDEIVEKEPDEYLICETYEDAEGSSVNREPKEEDSYFDDGRSEESHKTRSDDGTISFQVFLIIVPVGPLTDEDKEEIEKIQKIFDSTDHFMMIYMSDVTVDRNVTDFVKSDDKSHRLIRLGGGRYRVIGLKEKSKQIPDLLEYIENMKTEPYSLQMFVRAQEMRVRRETEENYEEKLKTMETKKLQQKIQPEEMEKKHEDEARKQAEEFNEFRERKETWERRKQREDDERREEERTRWEKKSDDISKEKEEEIKWRETQERKRKEREEKEREDMMGEHEQRIKEMKSKHEDEARKQAEEFNEFRERKEQHVEDLKEKLEEHQKQLELLEKLHQHFKQQKGEETEELRKEVEELRNKSICVIL
;
A
#
# COMPACT_ATOMS: atom_id res chain seq x y z
N MET A 1 18.12 -12.53 -19.02
CA MET A 1 17.21 -13.13 -20.03
C MET A 1 15.95 -12.28 -20.07
N ASN A 2 15.88 -11.35 -21.03
CA ASN A 2 14.68 -10.53 -21.26
C ASN A 2 13.66 -11.35 -22.05
N CYS A 3 12.42 -11.43 -21.56
CA CYS A 3 11.29 -11.93 -22.33
C CYS A 3 10.25 -10.81 -22.47
N HIS A 4 10.36 -10.05 -23.56
CA HIS A 4 9.20 -9.38 -24.14
C HIS A 4 8.34 -10.43 -24.85
N ARG A 5 7.01 -10.38 -24.64
CA ARG A 5 6.06 -10.94 -25.59
C ARG A 5 4.92 -9.97 -25.86
N HIS A 6 4.82 -9.66 -27.14
CA HIS A 6 3.77 -8.89 -27.80
C HIS A 6 2.36 -9.37 -27.48
N VAL A 7 1.43 -8.42 -27.33
CA VAL A 7 0.00 -8.64 -27.40
C VAL A 7 -0.46 -8.36 -28.84
N GLY A 8 -0.98 -9.38 -29.51
CA GLY A 8 -1.79 -9.24 -30.72
C GLY A 8 -3.26 -9.57 -30.40
N PRO A 9 -4.24 -9.05 -31.16
CA PRO A 9 -5.65 -9.18 -30.79
C PRO A 9 -6.23 -10.50 -31.29
N ARG A 10 -6.94 -11.24 -30.43
CA ARG A 10 -7.80 -12.37 -30.82
C ARG A 10 -9.02 -12.49 -29.90
N GLY A 11 -10.20 -12.34 -30.51
CA GLY A 11 -11.30 -13.32 -30.51
C GLY A 11 -12.23 -13.38 -29.28
N PRO A 12 -13.57 -13.38 -29.48
CA PRO A 12 -14.55 -13.51 -28.41
C PRO A 12 -14.80 -14.99 -28.06
N GLY A 13 -14.89 -15.29 -26.76
CA GLY A 13 -15.39 -16.58 -26.28
C GLY A 13 -14.45 -17.32 -25.35
N CYS A 14 -14.42 -16.91 -24.08
CA CYS A 14 -14.34 -17.79 -22.91
C CYS A 14 -14.90 -17.00 -21.72
N PRO A 15 -15.80 -17.58 -20.90
CA PRO A 15 -16.41 -16.87 -19.79
C PRO A 15 -15.35 -16.66 -18.71
N ARG A 16 -15.03 -15.41 -18.39
CA ARG A 16 -14.28 -15.07 -17.18
C ARG A 16 -15.19 -15.35 -15.99
N VAL A 17 -14.96 -16.47 -15.29
CA VAL A 17 -15.33 -16.57 -13.88
C VAL A 17 -14.12 -16.07 -13.09
N ALA A 18 -14.10 -14.77 -12.78
CA ALA A 18 -13.24 -14.24 -11.73
C ALA A 18 -14.08 -14.24 -10.45
N VAL A 19 -13.76 -15.17 -9.54
CA VAL A 19 -14.36 -15.22 -8.20
C VAL A 19 -13.96 -13.92 -7.50
N SER A 20 -14.92 -13.05 -7.20
CA SER A 20 -14.66 -11.74 -6.62
C SER A 20 -14.23 -11.87 -5.15
N ASP A 21 -12.96 -11.60 -4.86
CA ASP A 21 -12.43 -11.50 -3.48
C ASP A 21 -13.08 -10.30 -2.76
N LEU A 22 -14.07 -10.56 -1.89
CA LEU A 22 -14.80 -9.53 -1.15
C LEU A 22 -13.95 -9.02 0.03
N ARG A 23 -13.77 -7.70 0.14
CA ARG A 23 -12.98 -7.05 1.21
C ARG A 23 -13.87 -6.17 2.07
N ILE A 24 -14.00 -6.52 3.34
CA ILE A 24 -14.84 -5.85 4.34
C ILE A 24 -13.94 -5.18 5.39
N VAL A 25 -14.16 -3.91 5.66
CA VAL A 25 -13.49 -3.18 6.76
C VAL A 25 -14.45 -3.07 7.95
N LEU A 26 -14.05 -3.61 9.10
CA LEU A 26 -14.79 -3.48 10.35
C LEU A 26 -14.31 -2.25 11.12
N LEU A 27 -15.25 -1.34 11.39
CA LEU A 27 -15.07 -0.13 12.20
C LEU A 27 -15.93 -0.25 13.44
N GLY A 28 -15.40 0.08 14.61
CA GLY A 28 -16.20 0.07 15.83
C GLY A 28 -15.45 0.64 17.02
N LYS A 29 -16.21 1.05 18.04
CA LYS A 29 -15.68 1.65 19.27
C LYS A 29 -15.05 0.61 20.20
N SER A 30 -15.57 -0.62 20.18
CA SER A 30 -15.14 -1.72 21.06
C SER A 30 -14.42 -2.80 20.26
N SER A 31 -13.12 -2.98 20.50
CA SER A 31 -12.35 -4.05 19.85
C SER A 31 -12.92 -5.44 20.14
N SER A 32 -13.47 -5.68 21.34
CA SER A 32 -14.07 -6.97 21.68
C SER A 32 -15.28 -7.27 20.81
N GLU A 33 -16.11 -6.27 20.54
CA GLU A 33 -17.29 -6.40 19.68
C GLU A 33 -16.88 -6.58 18.21
N ASN A 34 -15.89 -5.84 17.73
CA ASN A 34 -15.37 -6.01 16.37
C ASN A 34 -14.82 -7.42 16.15
N ILE A 35 -14.05 -7.94 17.11
CA ILE A 35 -13.49 -9.30 17.07
C ILE A 35 -14.63 -10.34 17.11
N ARG A 36 -15.65 -10.12 17.95
CA ARG A 36 -16.81 -11.01 18.04
C ARG A 36 -17.55 -11.09 16.70
N VAL A 37 -17.86 -9.94 16.11
CA VAL A 37 -18.49 -9.86 14.78
C VAL A 37 -17.61 -10.51 13.72
N MET A 38 -16.30 -10.22 13.71
CA MET A 38 -15.33 -10.83 12.78
C MET A 38 -15.33 -12.35 12.86
N LYS A 39 -15.33 -12.93 14.06
CA LYS A 39 -15.40 -14.38 14.27
C LYS A 39 -16.67 -14.97 13.70
N SER A 40 -17.81 -14.32 13.91
CA SER A 40 -19.10 -14.76 13.38
C SER A 40 -19.19 -14.64 11.86
N ILE A 41 -18.60 -13.60 11.24
CA ILE A 41 -18.55 -13.45 9.77
C ILE A 41 -17.71 -14.56 9.13
N LEU A 42 -16.55 -14.87 9.71
CA LEU A 42 -15.61 -15.83 9.12
C LEU A 42 -15.93 -17.28 9.47
N GLY A 43 -16.80 -17.54 10.46
CA GLY A 43 -17.15 -18.89 10.92
C GLY A 43 -15.97 -19.64 11.54
N VAL A 44 -14.93 -18.93 11.99
CA VAL A 44 -13.69 -19.52 12.56
C VAL A 44 -13.64 -19.31 14.07
N ASP A 45 -13.50 -20.40 14.83
CA ASP A 45 -13.04 -20.33 16.21
C ASP A 45 -11.53 -20.04 16.20
N LEU A 46 -11.12 -18.76 16.29
CA LEU A 46 -9.73 -18.28 16.14
C LEU A 46 -8.72 -18.83 17.18
N ARG A 47 -9.05 -19.90 17.92
CA ARG A 47 -8.19 -20.54 18.92
C ARG A 47 -7.07 -21.42 18.33
N GLN A 48 -6.93 -21.47 17.00
CA GLN A 48 -5.76 -22.03 16.30
C GLN A 48 -4.88 -20.97 15.61
N SER A 49 -5.04 -19.70 15.95
CA SER A 49 -4.07 -18.65 15.59
C SER A 49 -3.06 -18.50 16.73
N GLU A 50 -1.78 -18.77 16.46
CA GLU A 50 -0.63 -18.62 17.38
C GLU A 50 -0.30 -17.14 17.73
N ALA A 51 -1.27 -16.24 17.67
CA ALA A 51 -1.08 -14.81 17.95
C ALA A 51 -1.51 -14.47 19.39
N PRO A 52 -0.66 -13.84 20.22
CA PRO A 52 -1.01 -13.44 21.57
C PRO A 52 -2.21 -12.48 21.60
N SER A 53 -3.07 -12.61 22.61
CA SER A 53 -4.29 -11.79 22.80
C SER A 53 -4.06 -10.28 22.74
N GLU A 54 -2.85 -9.78 23.05
CA GLU A 54 -2.48 -8.36 22.95
C GLU A 54 -2.36 -7.84 21.51
N TYR A 55 -1.96 -8.68 20.55
CA TYR A 55 -1.80 -8.27 19.14
C TYR A 55 -3.13 -7.96 18.47
N LEU A 56 -4.21 -8.63 18.88
CA LEU A 56 -5.55 -8.47 18.32
C LEU A 56 -6.24 -7.16 18.77
N HIS A 57 -5.77 -6.56 19.87
CA HIS A 57 -6.35 -5.36 20.47
C HIS A 57 -5.61 -4.07 20.10
N ASN A 58 -4.38 -4.15 19.55
CA ASN A 58 -3.48 -3.01 19.37
C ASN A 58 -3.14 -2.69 17.91
N HIS A 59 -3.31 -3.63 16.97
CA HIS A 59 -2.94 -3.47 15.55
C HIS A 59 -4.06 -3.89 14.61
N SER A 60 -4.15 -3.25 13.44
CA SER A 60 -5.12 -3.65 12.41
C SER A 60 -4.83 -5.06 11.91
N VAL A 61 -5.82 -5.96 11.95
CA VAL A 61 -5.63 -7.38 11.58
C VAL A 61 -6.43 -7.70 10.33
N LYS A 62 -5.77 -8.30 9.35
CA LYS A 62 -6.36 -8.85 8.13
C LYS A 62 -6.54 -10.36 8.27
N VAL A 63 -7.78 -10.84 8.22
CA VAL A 63 -8.09 -12.27 8.25
C VAL A 63 -8.87 -12.61 6.98
N SER A 64 -8.50 -13.69 6.29
CA SER A 64 -9.20 -14.13 5.08
C SER A 64 -9.64 -15.59 5.20
N GLY A 65 -10.81 -15.92 4.68
CA GLY A 65 -11.36 -17.27 4.75
C GLY A 65 -12.48 -17.51 3.74
N PRO A 66 -12.75 -18.79 3.41
CA PRO A 66 -13.89 -19.16 2.58
C PRO A 66 -15.19 -19.11 3.39
N VAL A 67 -16.19 -18.35 2.91
CA VAL A 67 -17.53 -18.24 3.51
C VAL A 67 -18.56 -18.31 2.39
N GLU A 68 -19.53 -19.22 2.48
CA GLU A 68 -20.62 -19.39 1.48
C GLU A 68 -20.15 -19.37 0.00
N ASN A 69 -19.04 -20.08 -0.30
CA ASN A 69 -18.37 -20.14 -1.61
C ASN A 69 -17.70 -18.84 -2.12
N ARG A 70 -17.56 -17.82 -1.26
CA ARG A 70 -16.82 -16.58 -1.53
C ARG A 70 -15.52 -16.57 -0.74
N HIS A 71 -14.47 -15.97 -1.31
CA HIS A 71 -13.28 -15.65 -0.54
C HIS A 71 -13.47 -14.27 0.09
N ILE A 72 -13.52 -14.23 1.42
CA ILE A 72 -13.78 -13.00 2.17
C ILE A 72 -12.54 -12.62 2.94
N THR A 73 -12.10 -11.38 2.76
CA THR A 73 -11.10 -10.73 3.61
C THR A 73 -11.82 -9.74 4.53
N VAL A 74 -11.68 -9.94 5.84
CA VAL A 74 -12.15 -9.00 6.86
C VAL A 74 -10.95 -8.31 7.49
N ILE A 75 -10.98 -6.98 7.49
CA ILE A 75 -9.94 -6.12 8.06
C ILE A 75 -10.52 -5.49 9.31
N ASN A 76 -10.04 -5.91 10.48
CA ASN A 76 -10.39 -5.25 11.74
C ASN A 76 -9.51 -4.01 11.87
N SER A 77 -10.12 -2.84 11.70
CA SER A 77 -9.45 -1.56 11.97
C SER A 77 -9.49 -1.30 13.48
N VAL A 78 -8.31 -1.26 14.11
CA VAL A 78 -8.28 -1.15 15.56
C VAL A 78 -8.50 0.28 16.01
N ASN A 79 -9.51 0.47 16.86
CA ASN A 79 -9.71 1.65 17.71
C ASN A 79 -9.86 3.02 17.03
N LEU A 80 -10.07 3.11 15.71
CA LEU A 80 -10.24 4.40 15.00
C LEU A 80 -11.33 5.31 15.60
N LEU A 81 -12.29 4.73 16.32
CA LEU A 81 -13.42 5.42 16.94
C LEU A 81 -13.27 5.64 18.46
N GLN A 82 -12.10 5.35 19.06
CA GLN A 82 -11.88 5.55 20.50
C GLN A 82 -11.69 7.02 20.88
N HIS A 83 -12.22 7.41 22.05
CA HIS A 83 -12.21 8.80 22.53
C HIS A 83 -10.82 9.38 22.80
N ASN A 84 -9.86 8.54 23.17
CA ASN A 84 -8.54 8.95 23.68
C ASN A 84 -7.42 8.93 22.63
N LEU A 85 -7.74 8.76 21.34
CA LEU A 85 -6.72 8.80 20.29
C LEU A 85 -6.47 10.23 19.83
N SER A 86 -5.19 10.61 19.74
CA SER A 86 -4.79 11.85 19.09
C SER A 86 -5.02 11.78 17.58
N TYR A 87 -5.11 12.94 16.91
CA TYR A 87 -5.25 12.98 15.46
C TYR A 87 -4.13 12.21 14.72
N HIS A 88 -2.89 12.36 15.19
CA HIS A 88 -1.74 11.60 14.67
C HIS A 88 -1.93 10.09 14.84
N GLN A 89 -2.41 9.65 16.00
CA GLN A 89 -2.67 8.24 16.29
C GLN A 89 -3.83 7.65 15.46
N ILE A 90 -4.80 8.48 15.07
CA ILE A 90 -5.86 8.09 14.14
C ILE A 90 -5.27 7.95 12.73
N THR A 91 -4.52 8.96 12.28
CA THR A 91 -3.90 9.00 10.94
C THR A 91 -2.98 7.81 10.70
N GLU A 92 -2.08 7.50 11.65
CA GLU A 92 -1.17 6.35 11.54
C GLU A 92 -1.92 5.00 11.50
N ARG A 93 -2.99 4.86 12.29
CA ARG A 93 -3.85 3.67 12.24
C ARG A 93 -4.65 3.57 10.95
N MET A 94 -5.04 4.71 10.37
CA MET A 94 -5.68 4.76 9.07
C MET A 94 -4.72 4.33 7.97
N LYS A 95 -3.46 4.80 7.97
CA LYS A 95 -2.41 4.33 7.05
C LYS A 95 -2.22 2.82 7.11
N GLU A 96 -2.11 2.27 8.31
CA GLU A 96 -2.02 0.81 8.51
C GLU A 96 -3.24 0.10 7.92
N CYS A 97 -4.45 0.56 8.24
CA CYS A 97 -5.69 -0.04 7.73
C CYS A 97 -5.78 0.05 6.19
N ILE A 98 -5.47 1.20 5.59
CA ILE A 98 -5.48 1.45 4.15
C ILE A 98 -4.48 0.52 3.43
N SER A 99 -3.27 0.35 3.99
CA SER A 99 -2.26 -0.55 3.43
C SER A 99 -2.76 -2.01 3.33
N LEU A 100 -3.60 -2.45 4.28
CA LEU A 100 -4.18 -3.79 4.30
C LEU A 100 -5.37 -3.96 3.34
N CYS A 101 -5.99 -2.83 2.93
CA CYS A 101 -7.18 -2.78 2.06
C CYS A 101 -6.88 -2.84 0.56
N SER A 102 -5.61 -2.75 0.13
CA SER A 102 -5.22 -2.68 -1.29
C SER A 102 -5.83 -3.81 -2.15
N PRO A 103 -6.41 -3.52 -3.35
CA PRO A 103 -6.47 -2.21 -4.03
C PRO A 103 -7.58 -1.25 -3.54
N GLY A 104 -8.44 -1.66 -2.60
CA GLY A 104 -9.52 -0.84 -2.03
C GLY A 104 -10.56 -1.69 -1.29
N SER A 105 -11.38 -1.10 -0.42
CA SER A 105 -12.43 -1.85 0.31
C SER A 105 -13.72 -1.94 -0.53
N HIS A 106 -14.52 -2.99 -0.35
CA HIS A 106 -15.82 -3.08 -1.04
C HIS A 106 -16.94 -2.50 -0.18
N VAL A 107 -16.90 -2.78 1.13
CA VAL A 107 -17.92 -2.36 2.11
C VAL A 107 -17.28 -2.11 3.47
N PHE A 108 -17.80 -1.11 4.18
CA PHE A 108 -17.53 -0.87 5.59
C PHE A 108 -18.66 -1.43 6.45
N ILE A 109 -18.32 -2.10 7.55
CA ILE A 109 -19.30 -2.50 8.58
C ILE A 109 -18.97 -1.72 9.85
N LEU A 110 -19.94 -0.92 10.30
CA LEU A 110 -19.82 -0.11 11.50
C LEU A 110 -20.52 -0.78 12.69
N VAL A 111 -19.73 -1.31 13.62
CA VAL A 111 -20.18 -2.03 14.82
C VAL A 111 -20.43 -1.04 15.97
N LEU A 112 -21.70 -0.88 16.36
CA LEU A 112 -22.16 0.06 17.37
C LEU A 112 -22.94 -0.64 18.50
N GLN A 113 -23.07 0.06 19.64
CA GLN A 113 -23.91 -0.34 20.76
C GLN A 113 -24.79 0.83 21.18
N HIS A 114 -26.10 0.60 21.33
CA HIS A 114 -27.11 1.61 21.66
C HIS A 114 -26.79 2.34 22.96
N HIS A 115 -26.34 1.61 23.99
CA HIS A 115 -26.01 2.19 25.30
C HIS A 115 -24.71 3.01 25.31
N ASN A 116 -23.88 2.94 24.26
CA ASN A 116 -22.50 3.46 24.27
C ASN A 116 -22.15 4.25 22.98
N PHE A 117 -23.12 4.98 22.44
CA PHE A 117 -22.91 5.82 21.26
C PHE A 117 -23.43 7.25 21.51
N SER A 118 -22.54 8.24 21.47
CA SER A 118 -22.85 9.64 21.71
C SER A 118 -22.82 10.48 20.44
N GLN A 119 -23.21 11.75 20.58
CA GLN A 119 -23.06 12.77 19.53
C GLN A 119 -21.61 12.90 19.05
N ASP A 120 -20.64 12.82 19.96
CA ASP A 120 -19.22 12.87 19.62
C ASP A 120 -18.79 11.63 18.82
N ASP A 121 -19.30 10.46 19.19
CA ASP A 121 -19.06 9.21 18.45
C ASP A 121 -19.57 9.35 17.00
N ARG A 122 -20.76 9.91 16.79
CA ARG A 122 -21.32 10.17 15.46
C ARG A 122 -20.41 11.07 14.62
N ASN A 123 -19.90 12.16 15.21
CA ASN A 123 -19.05 13.10 14.50
C ASN A 123 -17.69 12.47 14.16
N ARG A 124 -17.14 11.63 15.06
CA ARG A 124 -15.92 10.84 14.80
C ARG A 124 -16.11 9.84 13.66
N VAL A 125 -17.23 9.11 13.64
CA VAL A 125 -17.55 8.17 12.55
C VAL A 125 -17.58 8.87 11.20
N LYS A 126 -18.28 10.01 11.09
CA LYS A 126 -18.33 10.82 9.86
C LYS A 126 -16.97 11.33 9.42
N ARG A 127 -16.07 11.55 10.38
CA ARG A 127 -14.69 11.98 10.09
C ARG A 127 -13.90 10.80 9.53
N VAL A 128 -13.86 9.69 10.25
CA VAL A 128 -13.11 8.48 9.85
C VAL A 128 -13.57 7.94 8.49
N LEU A 129 -14.88 7.84 8.24
CA LEU A 129 -15.37 7.33 6.95
C LEU A 129 -14.97 8.23 5.78
N ARG A 130 -15.09 9.55 5.93
CA ARG A 130 -14.69 10.53 4.90
C ARG A 130 -13.20 10.49 4.59
N GLU A 131 -12.38 10.16 5.58
CA GLU A 131 -10.94 9.99 5.41
C GLU A 131 -10.60 8.70 4.63
N PHE A 132 -11.47 7.69 4.64
CA PHE A 132 -11.33 6.55 3.74
C PHE A 132 -11.77 6.90 2.32
N SER A 133 -12.93 7.52 2.17
CA SER A 133 -13.46 8.00 0.89
C SER A 133 -14.66 8.91 1.15
N GLU A 134 -14.89 9.93 0.33
CA GLU A 134 -16.12 10.73 0.37
C GLU A 134 -17.37 9.85 0.15
N GLU A 135 -17.22 8.71 -0.53
CA GLU A 135 -18.28 7.73 -0.82
C GLU A 135 -18.40 6.60 0.23
N ALA A 136 -17.49 6.55 1.21
CA ALA A 136 -17.46 5.48 2.21
C ALA A 136 -18.78 5.35 3.00
N MET A 137 -19.47 6.47 3.25
CA MET A 137 -20.78 6.48 3.91
C MET A 137 -21.85 5.69 3.12
N LYS A 138 -21.83 5.75 1.77
CA LYS A 138 -22.78 5.02 0.93
C LYS A 138 -22.52 3.51 0.95
N HIS A 139 -21.27 3.11 1.13
CA HIS A 139 -20.84 1.71 1.25
C HIS A 139 -20.74 1.22 2.70
N THR A 140 -21.38 1.90 3.66
CA THR A 140 -21.37 1.50 5.07
C THR A 140 -22.68 0.81 5.47
N ILE A 141 -22.57 -0.33 6.14
CA ILE A 141 -23.67 -1.01 6.86
C ILE A 141 -23.48 -0.77 8.36
N VAL A 142 -24.52 -0.28 9.05
CA VAL A 142 -24.52 -0.13 10.51
C VAL A 142 -24.97 -1.44 11.15
N LEU A 143 -24.16 -2.00 12.04
CA LEU A 143 -24.42 -3.24 12.77
C LEU A 143 -24.47 -2.95 14.28
N THR A 144 -25.60 -3.23 14.94
CA THR A 144 -25.76 -3.06 16.39
C THR A 144 -25.61 -4.38 17.13
N THR A 145 -24.84 -4.42 18.22
CA THR A 145 -24.54 -5.68 18.95
C THR A 145 -25.33 -5.89 20.24
N ASP A 146 -26.00 -4.86 20.74
CA ASP A 146 -26.93 -4.92 21.86
C ASP A 146 -28.38 -4.72 21.39
N GLU A 147 -29.32 -5.33 22.12
CA GLU A 147 -30.74 -5.03 21.91
C GLU A 147 -31.01 -3.57 22.32
N GLU A 148 -31.79 -2.87 21.51
CA GLU A 148 -32.41 -1.62 21.92
C GLU A 148 -33.26 -1.92 23.17
N ILE A 149 -32.89 -1.34 24.33
CA ILE A 149 -33.48 -1.72 25.63
C ILE A 149 -34.95 -1.29 25.67
N TYR A 150 -35.86 -2.16 25.23
CA TYR A 150 -37.32 -1.99 25.38
C TYR A 150 -37.84 -2.44 26.75
N ARG A 151 -36.98 -2.92 27.63
CA ARG A 151 -37.41 -3.77 28.74
C ARG A 151 -37.38 -3.06 30.08
N THR A 152 -38.25 -2.07 30.27
CA THR A 152 -39.05 -1.86 31.50
C THR A 152 -40.03 -0.72 31.31
N LYS A 153 -41.18 -0.80 31.99
CA LYS A 153 -42.37 0.05 31.88
C LYS A 153 -42.13 1.53 32.28
N GLN A 154 -41.25 2.25 31.58
CA GLN A 154 -41.17 3.71 31.60
C GLN A 154 -40.91 4.23 30.18
N PRO A 155 -41.79 5.08 29.62
CA PRO A 155 -41.70 5.57 28.24
C PRO A 155 -40.69 6.73 28.07
N SER A 156 -39.57 6.72 28.80
CA SER A 156 -38.61 7.84 28.85
C SER A 156 -37.16 7.45 28.54
N LEU A 157 -36.88 6.20 28.16
CA LEU A 157 -35.56 5.82 27.66
C LEU A 157 -35.49 6.15 26.17
N VAL A 158 -34.86 7.28 25.91
CA VAL A 158 -34.65 7.92 24.61
C VAL A 158 -34.03 6.92 23.64
N MET A 159 -34.66 6.73 22.48
CA MET A 159 -34.06 6.05 21.33
C MET A 159 -32.67 6.67 21.09
N ASN A 160 -31.66 5.89 20.73
CA ASN A 160 -30.37 6.51 20.39
C ASN A 160 -30.51 7.23 19.04
N GLU A 161 -31.00 8.46 19.08
CA GLU A 161 -31.22 9.32 17.91
C GLU A 161 -29.94 9.49 17.09
N GLU A 162 -28.78 9.40 17.73
CA GLU A 162 -27.48 9.49 17.06
C GLU A 162 -27.21 8.30 16.14
N ILE A 163 -27.57 7.09 16.56
CA ILE A 163 -27.50 5.89 15.71
C ILE A 163 -28.51 6.00 14.57
N ASN A 164 -29.76 6.39 14.87
CA ASN A 164 -30.80 6.56 13.84
C ASN A 164 -30.42 7.59 12.78
N ASN A 165 -29.85 8.73 13.20
CA ASN A 165 -29.32 9.78 12.32
C ASN A 165 -28.19 9.27 11.43
N LEU A 166 -27.41 8.29 11.91
CA LEU A 166 -26.34 7.67 11.14
C LEU A 166 -26.90 6.65 10.14
N ILE A 167 -27.84 5.81 10.56
CA ILE A 167 -28.51 4.81 9.72
C ILE A 167 -29.13 5.50 8.49
N GLN A 168 -29.78 6.66 8.67
CA GLN A 168 -30.36 7.42 7.56
C GLN A 168 -29.34 7.91 6.52
N LYS A 169 -28.07 8.03 6.90
CA LYS A 169 -26.98 8.50 6.03
C LYS A 169 -26.15 7.36 5.43
N CYS A 170 -26.24 6.16 6.00
CA CYS A 170 -25.49 4.99 5.55
C CYS A 170 -26.26 4.21 4.49
N GLY A 171 -25.67 4.06 3.30
CA GLY A 171 -26.36 3.44 2.15
C GLY A 171 -26.69 1.95 2.32
N GLY A 172 -25.96 1.25 3.21
CA GLY A 172 -26.22 -0.14 3.58
C GLY A 172 -27.25 -0.33 4.71
N GLY A 173 -27.79 0.76 5.28
CA GLY A 173 -28.80 0.73 6.33
C GLY A 173 -28.34 0.07 7.63
N HIS A 174 -29.27 -0.57 8.34
CA HIS A 174 -29.06 -1.14 9.69
C HIS A 174 -29.29 -2.66 9.76
N LEU A 175 -28.46 -3.35 10.53
CA LEU A 175 -28.58 -4.76 10.90
C LEU A 175 -28.41 -4.93 12.41
N GLN A 176 -29.16 -5.86 12.99
CA GLN A 176 -28.97 -6.32 14.37
C GLN A 176 -28.11 -7.58 14.36
N PHE A 177 -27.02 -7.58 15.12
CA PHE A 177 -26.17 -8.75 15.32
C PHE A 177 -26.83 -9.72 16.30
N ASP A 178 -27.03 -10.97 15.88
CA ASP A 178 -27.51 -12.06 16.72
C ASP A 178 -26.61 -13.30 16.52
N GLU A 179 -25.78 -13.59 17.52
CA GLU A 179 -24.83 -14.71 17.49
C GLU A 179 -25.52 -16.08 17.38
N GLY A 180 -26.81 -16.18 17.73
CA GLY A 180 -27.59 -17.41 17.68
C GLY A 180 -28.35 -17.66 16.37
N GLN A 181 -28.38 -16.69 15.46
CA GLN A 181 -29.18 -16.77 14.22
C GLN A 181 -28.34 -16.45 12.98
N ALA A 182 -28.26 -17.37 12.03
CA ALA A 182 -27.56 -17.13 10.76
C ALA A 182 -28.25 -16.09 9.85
N ALA A 183 -29.49 -15.67 10.18
CA ALA A 183 -30.31 -14.79 9.35
C ALA A 183 -29.67 -13.41 9.10
N TRP A 184 -28.99 -12.83 10.09
CA TRP A 184 -28.33 -11.53 9.92
C TRP A 184 -27.14 -11.62 8.95
N LEU A 185 -26.45 -12.76 8.89
CA LEU A 185 -25.29 -12.94 8.02
C LEU A 185 -25.73 -13.06 6.55
N SER A 186 -26.80 -13.81 6.29
CA SER A 186 -27.39 -13.88 4.95
C SER A 186 -27.92 -12.52 4.48
N GLU A 187 -28.57 -11.77 5.38
CA GLU A 187 -29.04 -10.42 5.09
C GLU A 187 -27.88 -9.43 4.86
N MET A 188 -26.79 -9.56 5.61
CA MET A 188 -25.56 -8.78 5.40
C MET A 188 -25.01 -9.00 3.99
N PHE A 189 -24.86 -10.26 3.56
CA PHE A 189 -24.36 -10.55 2.21
C PHE A 189 -25.30 -10.05 1.12
N ARG A 190 -26.62 -10.17 1.31
CA ARG A 190 -27.61 -9.62 0.39
C ARG A 190 -27.43 -8.11 0.20
N ARG A 191 -27.20 -7.35 1.27
CA ARG A 191 -26.97 -5.90 1.20
C ARG A 191 -25.63 -5.52 0.62
N ILE A 192 -24.58 -6.31 0.89
CA ILE A 192 -23.27 -6.14 0.27
C ILE A 192 -23.42 -6.29 -1.25
N ASP A 193 -24.12 -7.32 -1.72
CA ASP A 193 -24.35 -7.53 -3.14
C ASP A 193 -25.13 -6.36 -3.76
N GLU A 194 -26.14 -5.81 -3.08
CA GLU A 194 -26.86 -4.61 -3.53
C GLU A 194 -25.98 -3.35 -3.62
N ILE A 195 -25.01 -3.20 -2.71
CA ILE A 195 -24.05 -2.07 -2.73
C ILE A 195 -23.08 -2.26 -3.91
N VAL A 196 -22.56 -3.47 -4.09
CA VAL A 196 -21.56 -3.79 -5.12
C VAL A 196 -22.19 -3.80 -6.53
N GLU A 197 -23.43 -4.26 -6.70
CA GLU A 197 -24.12 -4.26 -7.99
C GLU A 197 -24.47 -2.86 -8.51
N LYS A 198 -24.68 -1.88 -7.61
CA LYS A 198 -24.96 -0.50 -8.00
C LYS A 198 -23.75 0.19 -8.62
N GLU A 199 -22.54 -0.20 -8.23
CA GLU A 199 -21.27 0.35 -8.73
C GLU A 199 -20.27 -0.77 -9.05
N PRO A 200 -20.46 -1.49 -10.17
CA PRO A 200 -19.80 -2.77 -10.45
C PRO A 200 -18.28 -2.69 -10.74
N ASP A 201 -17.73 -1.49 -10.93
CA ASP A 201 -16.33 -1.26 -11.34
C ASP A 201 -15.44 -0.54 -10.28
N GLU A 202 -15.95 -0.20 -9.10
CA GLU A 202 -15.17 0.53 -8.08
C GLU A 202 -15.16 -0.20 -6.72
N TYR A 203 -14.04 -0.83 -6.37
CA TYR A 203 -13.67 -0.91 -4.95
C TYR A 203 -13.34 0.52 -4.49
N LEU A 204 -13.76 0.89 -3.28
CA LEU A 204 -13.43 2.19 -2.71
C LEU A 204 -11.91 2.30 -2.55
N ILE A 205 -11.29 3.08 -3.44
CA ILE A 205 -9.87 3.41 -3.37
C ILE A 205 -9.70 4.33 -2.16
N CYS A 206 -9.10 3.80 -1.11
CA CYS A 206 -8.77 4.61 0.05
C CYS A 206 -7.61 5.54 -0.30
N GLU A 207 -7.80 6.84 -0.12
CA GLU A 207 -6.80 7.83 -0.49
C GLU A 207 -5.57 7.66 0.41
N THR A 208 -4.43 7.37 -0.20
CA THR A 208 -3.19 7.15 0.54
C THR A 208 -2.70 8.45 1.17
N TYR A 209 -2.44 8.44 2.48
CA TYR A 209 -1.70 9.51 3.13
C TYR A 209 -0.24 9.45 2.66
N GLU A 210 0.19 10.42 1.87
CA GLU A 210 1.62 10.73 1.77
C GLU A 210 2.07 11.50 3.02
N ASP A 211 3.28 11.23 3.48
CA ASP A 211 3.86 11.77 4.71
C ASP A 211 4.09 13.29 4.59
N ALA A 212 3.04 14.08 4.83
CA ALA A 212 3.17 15.50 5.12
C ALA A 212 3.60 15.67 6.59
N GLU A 213 4.78 16.24 6.75
CA GLU A 213 5.48 16.43 8.01
C GLU A 213 4.75 17.38 8.98
N GLY A 214 4.49 16.87 10.18
CA GLY A 214 4.58 17.58 11.47
C GLY A 214 3.91 18.95 11.62
N SER A 215 2.67 18.97 12.13
CA SER A 215 2.16 20.10 12.91
C SER A 215 1.01 19.65 13.82
N SER A 216 1.33 19.39 15.08
CA SER A 216 0.34 19.27 16.16
C SER A 216 0.05 20.67 16.71
N VAL A 217 -1.08 21.25 16.31
CA VAL A 217 -1.68 22.37 17.06
C VAL A 217 -3.01 21.90 17.61
N ASN A 218 -3.08 21.82 18.95
CA ASN A 218 -4.30 21.58 19.70
C ASN A 218 -5.36 22.63 19.30
N ARG A 219 -6.45 22.17 18.70
CA ARG A 219 -7.62 23.00 18.44
C ARG A 219 -8.75 22.49 19.34
N GLU A 220 -9.06 23.25 20.38
CA GLU A 220 -10.28 23.04 21.16
C GLU A 220 -11.51 23.34 20.26
N PRO A 221 -12.63 22.59 20.37
CA PRO A 221 -13.81 22.85 19.58
C PRO A 221 -14.58 24.03 20.18
N LYS A 222 -14.86 25.06 19.37
CA LYS A 222 -15.95 26.00 19.65
C LYS A 222 -17.22 25.45 18.99
N GLU A 223 -18.26 25.31 19.80
CA GLU A 223 -19.64 25.03 19.39
C GLU A 223 -20.16 26.19 18.55
N GLU A 224 -20.66 25.89 17.35
CA GLU A 224 -21.55 26.77 16.58
C GLU A 224 -22.80 25.96 16.24
N ASP A 225 -23.81 26.10 17.09
CA ASP A 225 -25.21 25.86 16.72
C ASP A 225 -25.68 27.03 15.87
N SER A 226 -26.22 26.78 14.67
CA SER A 226 -27.55 27.27 14.28
C SER A 226 -27.94 26.99 12.81
N TYR A 227 -29.20 26.59 12.70
CA TYR A 227 -30.19 26.79 11.63
C TYR A 227 -30.04 26.16 10.23
N PHE A 228 -31.08 25.39 9.90
CA PHE A 228 -31.50 24.95 8.57
C PHE A 228 -31.59 26.11 7.57
N ASP A 229 -31.07 25.90 6.37
CA ASP A 229 -31.73 26.37 5.14
C ASP A 229 -31.81 25.21 4.13
N ASP A 230 -33.01 25.01 3.61
CA ASP A 230 -33.39 24.03 2.60
C ASP A 230 -33.43 24.75 1.26
N GLY A 231 -32.53 24.40 0.34
CA GLY A 231 -32.51 25.06 -0.97
C GLY A 231 -31.31 24.72 -1.83
N ARG A 232 -31.42 23.58 -2.54
CA ARG A 232 -30.91 23.28 -3.90
C ARG A 232 -29.71 24.08 -4.46
N SER A 233 -28.76 23.35 -5.07
CA SER A 233 -27.56 23.76 -5.87
C SER A 233 -26.29 23.95 -5.04
N GLU A 234 -25.09 23.51 -5.41
CA GLU A 234 -24.53 22.93 -6.64
C GLU A 234 -23.23 22.18 -6.19
N GLU A 235 -22.87 21.07 -6.84
CA GLU A 235 -21.60 20.38 -6.62
C GLU A 235 -20.42 21.32 -6.89
N SER A 236 -19.71 21.74 -5.85
CA SER A 236 -18.40 22.38 -6.02
C SER A 236 -17.34 21.29 -6.22
N HIS A 237 -16.80 21.16 -7.43
CA HIS A 237 -15.62 20.33 -7.69
C HIS A 237 -14.44 20.85 -6.87
N LYS A 238 -14.11 20.10 -5.83
CA LYS A 238 -12.97 20.34 -4.94
C LYS A 238 -11.74 19.74 -5.62
N THR A 239 -10.87 20.57 -6.18
CA THR A 239 -9.61 20.10 -6.75
C THR A 239 -8.65 19.77 -5.61
N ARG A 240 -8.31 18.50 -5.49
CA ARG A 240 -7.34 17.97 -4.53
C ARG A 240 -5.93 18.20 -5.09
N SER A 241 -5.07 18.89 -4.34
CA SER A 241 -3.63 18.91 -4.66
C SER A 241 -3.00 17.56 -4.37
N ASP A 242 -1.86 17.26 -5.00
CA ASP A 242 -1.14 15.98 -4.89
C ASP A 242 -0.75 15.61 -3.43
N ASP A 243 -0.81 16.56 -2.49
CA ASP A 243 -0.54 16.40 -1.05
C ASP A 243 -1.80 16.18 -0.16
N GLY A 244 -3.00 16.13 -0.76
CA GLY A 244 -4.26 15.91 -0.04
C GLY A 244 -4.81 17.12 0.73
N THR A 245 -4.19 18.30 0.63
CA THR A 245 -4.67 19.52 1.30
C THR A 245 -5.85 20.15 0.53
N ILE A 246 -6.91 20.54 1.24
CA ILE A 246 -8.00 21.35 0.64
C ILE A 246 -7.45 22.73 0.33
N SER A 247 -7.28 23.01 -0.96
CA SER A 247 -6.83 24.31 -1.43
C SER A 247 -7.84 24.89 -2.43
N PHE A 248 -8.08 26.20 -2.35
CA PHE A 248 -9.04 26.87 -3.23
C PHE A 248 -8.29 27.59 -4.34
N GLN A 249 -8.49 27.19 -5.58
CA GLN A 249 -7.81 27.81 -6.71
C GLN A 249 -8.33 29.23 -6.99
N VAL A 250 -9.63 29.47 -6.80
CA VAL A 250 -10.25 30.79 -6.91
C VAL A 250 -11.54 30.88 -6.07
N PHE A 251 -11.79 32.03 -5.48
CA PHE A 251 -13.03 32.47 -4.84
C PHE A 251 -13.82 33.31 -5.83
N LEU A 252 -14.99 32.83 -6.23
CA LEU A 252 -15.89 33.54 -7.13
C LEU A 252 -16.87 34.40 -6.31
N ILE A 253 -16.87 35.71 -6.55
CA ILE A 253 -17.87 36.62 -5.97
C ILE A 253 -18.85 36.99 -7.08
N ILE A 254 -20.10 36.55 -6.94
CA ILE A 254 -21.15 36.78 -7.93
C ILE A 254 -21.89 38.07 -7.58
N VAL A 255 -21.93 39.00 -8.52
CA VAL A 255 -22.51 40.34 -8.35
C VAL A 255 -23.48 40.61 -9.50
N PRO A 256 -24.72 41.08 -9.26
CA PRO A 256 -25.61 41.47 -10.35
C PRO A 256 -25.10 42.74 -11.04
N VAL A 257 -25.31 42.86 -12.35
CA VAL A 257 -25.02 44.10 -13.09
C VAL A 257 -26.09 45.14 -12.73
N GLY A 258 -25.72 46.09 -11.88
CA GLY A 258 -26.58 47.17 -11.42
C GLY A 258 -25.88 48.07 -10.39
N PRO A 259 -26.53 49.16 -9.94
CA PRO A 259 -25.95 50.04 -8.93
C PRO A 259 -25.81 49.30 -7.59
N LEU A 260 -24.58 49.14 -7.13
CA LEU A 260 -24.26 48.46 -5.88
C LEU A 260 -24.52 49.35 -4.68
N THR A 261 -25.11 48.76 -3.64
CA THR A 261 -25.36 49.44 -2.38
C THR A 261 -24.06 49.56 -1.57
N ASP A 262 -24.06 50.44 -0.57
CA ASP A 262 -22.91 50.56 0.34
C ASP A 262 -22.81 49.35 1.28
N GLU A 263 -23.91 48.61 1.48
CA GLU A 263 -23.95 47.34 2.20
C GLU A 263 -23.21 46.23 1.43
N ASP A 264 -23.51 46.04 0.14
CA ASP A 264 -22.82 45.06 -0.73
C ASP A 264 -21.30 45.29 -0.71
N LYS A 265 -20.90 46.56 -0.72
CA LYS A 265 -19.51 46.98 -0.65
C LYS A 265 -18.87 46.60 0.68
N GLU A 266 -19.54 46.86 1.81
CA GLU A 266 -19.02 46.50 3.13
C GLU A 266 -18.88 44.98 3.31
N GLU A 267 -19.82 44.20 2.78
CA GLU A 267 -19.76 42.73 2.82
C GLU A 267 -18.56 42.21 2.04
N ILE A 268 -18.33 42.72 0.84
CA ILE A 268 -17.18 42.31 0.02
C ILE A 268 -15.86 42.77 0.66
N GLU A 269 -15.82 43.97 1.26
CA GLU A 269 -14.65 44.44 2.02
C GLU A 269 -14.39 43.56 3.27
N LYS A 270 -15.44 43.08 3.95
CA LYS A 270 -15.30 42.12 5.06
C LYS A 270 -14.75 40.79 4.56
N ILE A 271 -15.24 40.25 3.45
CA ILE A 271 -14.75 38.99 2.86
C ILE A 271 -13.27 39.14 2.44
N GLN A 272 -12.91 40.24 1.77
CA GLN A 272 -11.53 40.49 1.37
C GLN A 272 -10.60 40.62 2.58
N LYS A 273 -11.05 41.29 3.65
CA LYS A 273 -10.35 41.25 4.92
C LYS A 273 -10.21 39.79 5.36
N ILE A 274 -11.30 38.99 5.38
CA ILE A 274 -11.37 37.57 5.83
C ILE A 274 -10.29 36.67 5.24
N PHE A 275 -9.98 36.81 3.96
CA PHE A 275 -9.01 35.95 3.30
C PHE A 275 -7.67 36.65 3.01
N ASP A 276 -7.59 37.97 3.21
CA ASP A 276 -6.39 38.80 3.00
C ASP A 276 -5.62 38.45 1.74
N SER A 277 -6.35 38.29 0.64
CA SER A 277 -5.78 37.94 -0.65
C SER A 277 -6.51 38.66 -1.78
N THR A 278 -5.77 39.02 -2.81
CA THR A 278 -6.29 39.62 -4.04
C THR A 278 -6.14 38.67 -5.23
N ASP A 279 -5.13 37.78 -5.16
CA ASP A 279 -4.77 36.83 -6.22
C ASP A 279 -5.63 35.57 -6.24
N HIS A 280 -6.58 35.43 -5.31
CA HIS A 280 -7.50 34.30 -5.28
C HIS A 280 -8.95 34.72 -5.49
N PHE A 281 -9.26 36.02 -5.66
CA PHE A 281 -10.63 36.46 -5.93
C PHE A 281 -10.87 36.75 -7.41
N MET A 282 -12.06 36.42 -7.89
CA MET A 282 -12.54 36.80 -9.22
C MET A 282 -14.00 37.24 -9.12
N MET A 283 -14.31 38.40 -9.71
CA MET A 283 -15.66 38.94 -9.69
C MET A 283 -16.45 38.50 -10.91
N ILE A 284 -17.65 37.96 -10.71
CA ILE A 284 -18.55 37.52 -11.78
C ILE A 284 -19.78 38.42 -11.79
N TYR A 285 -19.88 39.26 -12.82
CA TYR A 285 -21.00 40.18 -13.01
C TYR A 285 -22.12 39.52 -13.82
N MET A 286 -23.26 39.25 -13.19
CA MET A 286 -24.39 38.58 -13.83
C MET A 286 -25.36 39.60 -14.44
N SER A 287 -25.62 39.48 -15.73
CA SER A 287 -26.58 40.32 -16.46
C SER A 287 -27.78 39.51 -16.93
N ASP A 288 -28.98 40.06 -16.78
CA ASP A 288 -30.25 39.50 -17.25
C ASP A 288 -30.49 39.72 -18.76
N VAL A 289 -29.71 40.60 -19.38
CA VAL A 289 -29.70 40.89 -20.81
C VAL A 289 -28.54 40.20 -21.53
N THR A 290 -28.56 40.21 -22.86
CA THR A 290 -27.44 39.75 -23.69
C THR A 290 -26.22 40.63 -23.44
N VAL A 291 -25.07 40.03 -23.14
CA VAL A 291 -23.84 40.78 -22.84
C VAL A 291 -23.33 41.41 -24.14
N ASP A 292 -23.52 42.72 -24.26
CA ASP A 292 -22.98 43.52 -25.36
C ASP A 292 -21.84 44.44 -24.88
N ARG A 293 -21.32 45.26 -25.79
CA ARG A 293 -20.24 46.21 -25.49
C ARG A 293 -20.66 47.22 -24.43
N ASN A 294 -21.93 47.63 -24.43
CA ASN A 294 -22.47 48.62 -23.49
C ASN A 294 -22.54 48.09 -22.06
N VAL A 295 -22.96 46.84 -21.87
CA VAL A 295 -22.98 46.18 -20.54
C VAL A 295 -21.57 46.05 -19.96
N THR A 296 -20.61 45.70 -20.82
CA THR A 296 -19.20 45.59 -20.40
C THR A 296 -18.59 46.96 -20.09
N ASP A 297 -18.93 47.98 -20.87
CA ASP A 297 -18.46 49.35 -20.67
C ASP A 297 -19.10 49.99 -19.43
N PHE A 298 -20.33 49.61 -19.06
CA PHE A 298 -20.96 50.01 -17.81
C PHE A 298 -20.18 49.51 -16.59
N VAL A 299 -19.85 48.21 -16.52
CA VAL A 299 -19.07 47.62 -15.42
C VAL A 299 -17.67 48.26 -15.30
N LYS A 300 -17.08 48.68 -16.43
CA LYS A 300 -15.79 49.37 -16.46
C LYS A 300 -15.88 50.84 -16.04
N SER A 301 -17.00 51.51 -16.32
CA SER A 301 -17.18 52.95 -16.12
C SER A 301 -17.80 53.28 -14.77
N ASP A 302 -18.44 52.32 -14.11
CA ASP A 302 -19.00 52.49 -12.77
C ASP A 302 -17.89 52.50 -11.70
N ASP A 303 -17.80 53.60 -10.95
CA ASP A 303 -16.76 53.81 -9.93
C ASP A 303 -16.81 52.72 -8.83
N LYS A 304 -17.99 52.25 -8.46
CA LYS A 304 -18.17 51.23 -7.44
C LYS A 304 -17.68 49.87 -7.94
N SER A 305 -18.07 49.48 -9.15
CA SER A 305 -17.62 48.27 -9.84
C SER A 305 -16.11 48.28 -10.07
N HIS A 306 -15.55 49.41 -10.51
CA HIS A 306 -14.11 49.57 -10.72
C HIS A 306 -13.30 49.43 -9.42
N ARG A 307 -13.83 49.94 -8.29
CA ARG A 307 -13.21 49.78 -6.97
C ARG A 307 -13.25 48.32 -6.50
N LEU A 308 -14.36 47.61 -6.72
CA LEU A 308 -14.50 46.19 -6.38
C LEU A 308 -13.60 45.29 -7.23
N ILE A 309 -13.51 45.58 -8.53
CA ILE A 309 -12.58 44.88 -9.43
C ILE A 309 -11.15 45.03 -8.93
N ARG A 310 -10.71 46.21 -8.48
CA ARG A 310 -9.39 46.40 -7.85
C ARG A 310 -9.21 45.60 -6.58
N LEU A 311 -10.24 45.49 -5.74
CA LEU A 311 -10.20 44.68 -4.52
C LEU A 311 -10.04 43.18 -4.81
N GLY A 312 -10.59 42.69 -5.92
CA GLY A 312 -10.40 41.32 -6.43
C GLY A 312 -9.15 41.12 -7.32
N GLY A 313 -8.11 41.95 -7.16
CA GLY A 313 -6.87 41.82 -7.95
C GLY A 313 -7.01 42.16 -9.44
N GLY A 314 -8.11 42.82 -9.83
CA GLY A 314 -8.38 43.26 -11.20
C GLY A 314 -9.09 42.23 -12.07
N ARG A 315 -9.36 41.02 -11.57
CA ARG A 315 -9.94 39.92 -12.35
C ARG A 315 -11.46 39.91 -12.24
N TYR A 316 -12.14 40.08 -13.37
CA TYR A 316 -13.59 39.99 -13.44
C TYR A 316 -14.05 39.42 -14.78
N ARG A 317 -15.29 38.92 -14.81
CA ARG A 317 -15.97 38.51 -16.04
C ARG A 317 -17.46 38.85 -15.96
N VAL A 318 -18.04 39.25 -17.09
CA VAL A 318 -19.48 39.51 -17.20
C VAL A 318 -20.14 38.32 -17.87
N ILE A 319 -21.21 37.79 -17.28
CA ILE A 319 -21.93 36.61 -17.76
C ILE A 319 -23.41 36.94 -17.95
N GLY A 320 -23.92 36.65 -19.14
CA GLY A 320 -25.33 36.84 -19.49
C GLY A 320 -26.16 35.62 -19.14
N LEU A 321 -27.28 35.81 -18.44
CA LEU A 321 -28.19 34.72 -18.05
C LEU A 321 -28.70 33.93 -19.27
N LYS A 322 -28.81 34.55 -20.44
CA LYS A 322 -29.25 33.94 -21.71
C LYS A 322 -28.16 33.18 -22.46
N GLU A 323 -26.89 33.38 -22.11
CA GLU A 323 -25.72 32.85 -22.84
C GLU A 323 -24.82 31.96 -21.97
N LYS A 324 -25.28 31.60 -20.76
CA LYS A 324 -24.54 30.81 -19.76
C LYS A 324 -23.88 29.56 -20.34
N SER A 325 -24.57 28.80 -21.18
CA SER A 325 -24.08 27.53 -21.71
C SER A 325 -22.85 27.66 -22.61
N LYS A 326 -22.61 28.85 -23.18
CA LYS A 326 -21.40 29.14 -23.98
C LYS A 326 -20.31 29.81 -23.15
N GLN A 327 -20.68 30.62 -22.16
CA GLN A 327 -19.73 31.44 -21.40
C GLN A 327 -19.10 30.73 -20.19
N ILE A 328 -19.78 29.72 -19.62
CA ILE A 328 -19.28 28.95 -18.46
C ILE A 328 -18.06 28.08 -18.84
N PRO A 329 -18.05 27.33 -19.96
CA PRO A 329 -16.87 26.56 -20.36
C PRO A 329 -15.61 27.43 -20.53
N ASP A 330 -15.74 28.58 -21.21
CA ASP A 330 -14.63 29.53 -21.40
C ASP A 330 -14.16 30.17 -20.07
N LEU A 331 -15.02 30.20 -19.04
CA LEU A 331 -14.65 30.65 -17.71
C LEU A 331 -13.86 29.55 -16.97
N LEU A 332 -14.31 28.31 -17.04
CA LEU A 332 -13.61 27.17 -16.42
C LEU A 332 -12.22 26.99 -17.01
N GLU A 333 -12.10 27.04 -18.34
CA GLU A 333 -10.79 27.00 -19.02
C GLU A 333 -9.88 28.16 -18.59
N TYR A 334 -10.44 29.36 -18.37
CA TYR A 334 -9.66 30.49 -17.86
C TYR A 334 -9.21 30.28 -16.41
N ILE A 335 -10.03 29.65 -15.56
CA ILE A 335 -9.71 29.33 -14.17
C ILE A 335 -8.61 28.27 -14.09
N GLU A 336 -8.73 27.20 -14.88
CA GLU A 336 -7.73 26.12 -14.94
C GLU A 336 -6.35 26.62 -15.41
N ASN A 337 -6.33 27.62 -16.29
CA ASN A 337 -5.09 28.20 -16.82
C ASN A 337 -4.49 29.33 -15.93
N MET A 338 -5.08 29.62 -14.78
CA MET A 338 -4.50 30.63 -13.87
C MET A 338 -3.18 30.14 -13.28
N LYS A 339 -2.15 30.99 -13.33
CA LYS A 339 -0.82 30.70 -12.76
C LYS A 339 -0.72 30.97 -11.25
N THR A 340 -1.84 31.16 -10.58
CA THR A 340 -1.88 31.44 -9.14
C THR A 340 -1.79 30.15 -8.36
N GLU A 341 -0.88 30.11 -7.38
CA GLU A 341 -0.83 29.00 -6.43
C GLU A 341 -2.19 28.87 -5.73
N PRO A 342 -2.65 27.65 -5.38
CA PRO A 342 -3.90 27.48 -4.67
C PRO A 342 -3.89 28.13 -3.28
N TYR A 343 -5.00 28.74 -2.88
CA TYR A 343 -5.15 29.34 -1.56
C TYR A 343 -5.14 28.25 -0.48
N SER A 344 -4.07 28.21 0.30
CA SER A 344 -3.86 27.17 1.31
C SER A 344 -4.39 27.57 2.70
N LEU A 345 -4.61 26.57 3.56
CA LEU A 345 -4.98 26.79 4.96
C LEU A 345 -3.93 27.63 5.70
N GLN A 346 -2.66 27.50 5.36
CA GLN A 346 -1.58 28.31 5.96
C GLN A 346 -1.72 29.78 5.60
N MET A 347 -2.12 30.09 4.35
CA MET A 347 -2.42 31.45 3.93
C MET A 347 -3.61 32.03 4.70
N PHE A 348 -4.65 31.23 4.95
CA PHE A 348 -5.78 31.64 5.78
C PHE A 348 -5.39 31.95 7.23
N VAL A 349 -4.61 31.08 7.88
CA VAL A 349 -4.17 31.31 9.26
C VAL A 349 -3.34 32.60 9.34
N ARG A 350 -2.41 32.79 8.40
CA ARG A 350 -1.62 34.02 8.30
C ARG A 350 -2.48 35.26 8.07
N ALA A 351 -3.54 35.16 7.26
CA ALA A 351 -4.50 36.23 7.02
C ALA A 351 -5.23 36.66 8.31
N GLN A 352 -5.65 35.68 9.13
CA GLN A 352 -6.30 35.97 10.43
C GLN A 352 -5.33 36.60 11.42
N GLU A 353 -4.09 36.12 11.51
CA GLU A 353 -3.04 36.73 12.35
C GLU A 353 -2.74 38.18 11.93
N MET A 354 -2.63 38.43 10.62
CA MET A 354 -2.40 39.78 10.09
C MET A 354 -3.58 40.71 10.33
N ARG A 355 -4.81 40.21 10.43
CA ARG A 355 -5.95 41.04 10.84
C ARG A 355 -5.89 41.51 12.27
N VAL A 356 -5.71 40.58 13.21
CA VAL A 356 -5.58 40.93 14.63
C VAL A 356 -4.45 41.95 14.79
N ARG A 357 -3.35 41.77 14.03
CA ARG A 357 -2.25 42.72 14.00
C ARG A 357 -2.63 44.09 13.43
N ARG A 358 -3.31 44.16 12.27
CA ARG A 358 -3.77 45.43 11.68
C ARG A 358 -4.74 46.16 12.60
N GLU A 359 -5.68 45.46 13.22
CA GLU A 359 -6.62 46.05 14.19
C GLU A 359 -5.86 46.62 15.40
N THR A 360 -4.81 45.95 15.88
CA THR A 360 -3.97 46.53 16.93
C THR A 360 -3.22 47.77 16.44
N GLU A 361 -2.64 47.74 15.23
CA GLU A 361 -1.88 48.86 14.66
C GLU A 361 -2.77 50.07 14.33
N GLU A 362 -3.95 49.87 13.76
CA GLU A 362 -4.98 50.89 13.54
C GLU A 362 -5.43 51.51 14.86
N ASN A 363 -5.65 50.71 15.92
CA ASN A 363 -5.93 51.22 17.26
C ASN A 363 -4.76 52.04 17.83
N TYR A 364 -3.51 51.69 17.53
CA TYR A 364 -2.34 52.47 17.92
C TYR A 364 -2.21 53.79 17.11
N GLU A 365 -2.48 53.76 15.82
CA GLU A 365 -2.51 54.95 14.95
C GLU A 365 -3.63 55.92 15.32
N GLU A 366 -4.81 55.39 15.66
CA GLU A 366 -5.94 56.20 16.11
C GLU A 366 -5.61 56.90 17.43
N LYS A 367 -4.92 56.21 18.36
CA LYS A 367 -4.37 56.79 19.59
C LYS A 367 -3.34 57.89 19.30
N LEU A 368 -2.48 57.70 18.30
CA LEU A 368 -1.51 58.72 17.86
C LEU A 368 -2.23 59.96 17.29
N LYS A 369 -3.21 59.77 16.40
CA LYS A 369 -4.02 60.86 15.84
C LYS A 369 -4.83 61.59 16.92
N THR A 370 -5.39 60.88 17.90
CA THR A 370 -6.08 61.51 19.04
C THR A 370 -5.13 62.30 19.93
N MET A 371 -3.88 61.86 20.10
CA MET A 371 -2.86 62.64 20.80
C MET A 371 -2.42 63.88 20.01
N GLU A 372 -2.24 63.78 18.70
CA GLU A 372 -1.90 64.92 17.83
C GLU A 372 -3.01 65.96 17.76
N THR A 373 -4.26 65.53 17.63
CA THR A 373 -5.43 66.43 17.64
C THR A 373 -5.60 67.13 18.98
N LYS A 374 -5.36 66.44 20.11
CA LYS A 374 -5.31 67.06 21.44
C LYS A 374 -4.20 68.11 21.55
N LYS A 375 -3.01 67.83 20.98
CA LYS A 375 -1.87 68.77 20.92
C LYS A 375 -2.19 70.02 20.08
N LEU A 376 -2.95 69.88 18.99
CA LEU A 376 -3.43 70.98 18.16
C LEU A 376 -4.51 71.81 18.87
N GLN A 377 -5.42 71.18 19.62
CA GLN A 377 -6.47 71.86 20.39
C GLN A 377 -5.91 72.68 21.56
N GLN A 378 -4.82 72.24 22.20
CA GLN A 378 -4.15 72.98 23.28
C GLN A 378 -3.42 74.24 22.80
N LYS A 379 -3.09 74.37 21.51
CA LYS A 379 -2.47 75.59 20.93
C LYS A 379 -3.42 76.79 20.80
N ILE A 380 -4.71 76.64 21.11
CA ILE A 380 -5.76 77.65 20.86
C ILE A 380 -6.10 78.49 22.11
N GLN A 381 -5.46 78.29 23.27
CA GLN A 381 -5.65 79.14 24.47
C GLN A 381 -4.43 80.05 24.75
N PRO A 382 -4.60 81.36 25.01
CA PRO A 382 -3.47 82.28 25.09
C PRO A 382 -2.81 82.34 26.49
N GLU A 383 -1.46 82.29 26.45
CA GLU A 383 -0.47 83.07 27.21
C GLU A 383 -0.58 83.12 28.75
N GLU A 384 -0.01 82.08 29.39
CA GLU A 384 0.70 82.13 30.69
C GLU A 384 1.42 80.78 31.00
N MET A 385 1.18 79.75 30.18
CA MET A 385 1.65 78.38 30.37
C MET A 385 2.82 77.95 29.46
N GLU A 386 3.47 78.86 28.75
CA GLU A 386 4.41 78.52 27.65
C GLU A 386 5.63 77.71 28.12
N LYS A 387 6.19 78.02 29.30
CA LYS A 387 7.34 77.28 29.87
C LYS A 387 6.98 75.91 30.42
N LYS A 388 5.76 75.74 30.96
CA LYS A 388 5.23 74.42 31.37
C LYS A 388 4.89 73.56 30.14
N HIS A 389 4.33 74.18 29.11
CA HIS A 389 4.02 73.50 27.85
C HIS A 389 5.26 73.08 27.07
N GLU A 390 6.37 73.82 27.15
CA GLU A 390 7.65 73.42 26.55
C GLU A 390 8.27 72.21 27.26
N ASP A 391 8.28 72.21 28.61
CA ASP A 391 8.77 71.08 29.39
C ASP A 391 7.85 69.83 29.23
N GLU A 392 6.53 70.02 29.13
CA GLU A 392 5.57 68.96 28.82
C GLU A 392 5.71 68.43 27.39
N ALA A 393 5.93 69.31 26.40
CA ALA A 393 6.18 68.92 25.02
C ALA A 393 7.52 68.18 24.87
N ARG A 394 8.55 68.57 25.63
CA ARG A 394 9.83 67.84 25.68
C ARG A 394 9.66 66.45 26.29
N LYS A 395 8.93 66.33 27.39
CA LYS A 395 8.58 65.01 27.98
C LYS A 395 7.81 64.12 27.02
N GLN A 396 6.81 64.66 26.31
CA GLN A 396 6.07 63.89 25.31
C GLN A 396 6.93 63.47 24.12
N ALA A 397 7.89 64.31 23.70
CA ALA A 397 8.82 63.97 22.63
C ALA A 397 9.81 62.88 23.06
N GLU A 398 10.28 62.91 24.31
CA GLU A 398 11.11 61.86 24.92
C GLU A 398 10.33 60.54 25.00
N GLU A 399 9.09 60.55 25.49
CA GLU A 399 8.21 59.36 25.53
C GLU A 399 7.95 58.80 24.12
N PHE A 400 7.79 59.66 23.11
CA PHE A 400 7.61 59.22 21.71
C PHE A 400 8.90 58.61 21.11
N ASN A 401 10.07 59.16 21.46
CA ASN A 401 11.35 58.58 21.04
C ASN A 401 11.59 57.22 21.72
N GLU A 402 11.35 57.12 23.03
CA GLU A 402 11.43 55.86 23.77
C GLU A 402 10.46 54.82 23.20
N PHE A 403 9.25 55.23 22.84
CA PHE A 403 8.26 54.34 22.21
C PHE A 403 8.73 53.83 20.84
N ARG A 404 9.31 54.70 20.00
CA ARG A 404 9.84 54.31 18.68
C ARG A 404 10.99 53.31 18.81
N GLU A 405 11.94 53.57 19.69
CA GLU A 405 13.04 52.66 19.98
C GLU A 405 12.54 51.31 20.53
N ARG A 406 11.48 51.34 21.33
CA ARG A 406 10.82 50.13 21.84
C ARG A 406 10.13 49.31 20.75
N LYS A 407 9.54 49.96 19.73
CA LYS A 407 9.01 49.29 18.53
C LYS A 407 10.12 48.62 17.73
N GLU A 408 11.19 49.34 17.42
CA GLU A 408 12.32 48.81 16.64
C GLU A 408 13.07 47.68 17.36
N THR A 409 13.20 47.76 18.69
CA THR A 409 13.83 46.69 19.50
C THR A 409 12.94 45.45 19.57
N TRP A 410 11.63 45.61 19.66
CA TRP A 410 10.68 44.50 19.59
C TRP A 410 10.71 43.80 18.21
N GLU A 411 10.72 44.57 17.11
CA GLU A 411 10.81 44.02 15.74
C GLU A 411 12.12 43.24 15.53
N ARG A 412 13.26 43.78 15.97
CA ARG A 412 14.57 43.09 15.92
C ARG A 412 14.63 41.84 16.79
N ARG A 413 13.88 41.80 17.90
CA ARG A 413 13.80 40.60 18.74
C ARG A 413 12.97 39.52 18.05
N LYS A 414 11.81 39.89 17.52
CA LYS A 414 10.91 38.97 16.81
C LYS A 414 11.59 38.35 15.59
N GLN A 415 12.29 39.15 14.79
CA GLN A 415 13.04 38.65 13.61
C GLN A 415 14.04 37.56 14.01
N ARG A 416 14.78 37.77 15.11
CA ARG A 416 15.75 36.80 15.62
C ARG A 416 15.09 35.51 16.12
N GLU A 417 13.99 35.61 16.85
CA GLU A 417 13.23 34.43 17.32
C GLU A 417 12.67 33.62 16.12
N ASP A 418 12.22 34.29 15.06
CA ASP A 418 11.75 33.64 13.82
C ASP A 418 12.90 33.04 12.99
N ASP A 419 14.09 33.67 12.97
CA ASP A 419 15.31 33.13 12.35
C ASP A 419 15.80 31.88 13.10
N GLU A 420 15.84 31.94 14.43
CA GLU A 420 16.28 30.85 15.31
C GLU A 420 15.37 29.62 15.16
N ARG A 421 14.03 29.79 15.16
CA ARG A 421 13.11 28.67 14.88
C ARG A 421 13.39 28.00 13.54
N ARG A 422 13.64 28.78 12.48
CA ARG A 422 13.92 28.24 11.14
C ARG A 422 15.23 27.44 11.11
N GLU A 423 16.23 27.86 11.87
CA GLU A 423 17.51 27.18 11.96
C GLU A 423 17.42 25.89 12.80
N GLU A 424 16.65 25.92 13.90
CA GLU A 424 16.33 24.72 14.69
C GLU A 424 15.56 23.68 13.88
N GLU A 425 14.56 24.11 13.09
CA GLU A 425 13.81 23.23 12.19
C GLU A 425 14.73 22.62 11.13
N ARG A 426 15.59 23.41 10.49
CA ARG A 426 16.56 22.90 9.51
C ARG A 426 17.50 21.86 10.13
N THR A 427 18.04 22.15 11.31
CA THR A 427 18.94 21.23 12.03
C THR A 427 18.23 19.94 12.41
N ARG A 428 16.95 20.02 12.81
CA ARG A 428 16.12 18.85 13.12
C ARG A 428 15.87 18.00 11.87
N TRP A 429 15.59 18.64 10.74
CA TRP A 429 15.41 17.97 9.44
C TRP A 429 16.68 17.27 8.97
N GLU A 430 17.82 17.94 9.04
CA GLU A 430 19.12 17.37 8.71
C GLU A 430 19.43 16.14 9.56
N LYS A 431 19.23 16.22 10.89
CA LYS A 431 19.44 15.08 11.78
C LYS A 431 18.53 13.89 11.45
N LYS A 432 17.25 14.14 11.18
CA LYS A 432 16.31 13.08 10.80
C LYS A 432 16.67 12.44 9.46
N SER A 433 17.10 13.25 8.49
CA SER A 433 17.59 12.78 7.20
C SER A 433 18.83 11.89 7.35
N ASP A 434 19.76 12.28 8.22
CA ASP A 434 20.96 11.49 8.53
C ASP A 434 20.62 10.16 9.22
N ASP A 435 19.68 10.16 10.16
CA ASP A 435 19.25 8.94 10.84
C ASP A 435 18.57 7.95 9.87
N ILE A 436 17.68 8.44 9.00
CA ILE A 436 17.07 7.64 7.92
C ILE A 436 18.14 7.09 6.97
N SER A 437 19.15 7.89 6.65
CA SER A 437 20.23 7.47 5.76
C SER A 437 21.08 6.35 6.38
N LYS A 438 21.37 6.44 7.69
CA LYS A 438 22.07 5.37 8.43
C LYS A 438 21.26 4.09 8.50
N GLU A 439 19.97 4.16 8.79
CA GLU A 439 19.09 2.97 8.82
C GLU A 439 19.08 2.24 7.47
N LYS A 440 18.98 2.98 6.36
CA LYS A 440 19.06 2.41 5.01
C LYS A 440 20.41 1.74 4.75
N GLU A 441 21.51 2.35 5.19
CA GLU A 441 22.85 1.77 5.03
C GLU A 441 23.04 0.48 5.86
N GLU A 442 22.51 0.43 7.08
CA GLU A 442 22.50 -0.76 7.92
C GLU A 442 21.64 -1.88 7.32
N GLU A 443 20.49 -1.55 6.74
CA GLU A 443 19.64 -2.51 6.06
C GLU A 443 20.34 -3.13 4.84
N ILE A 444 21.02 -2.31 4.03
CA ILE A 444 21.81 -2.79 2.89
C ILE A 444 22.91 -3.75 3.37
N LYS A 445 23.68 -3.36 4.39
CA LYS A 445 24.73 -4.24 4.98
C LYS A 445 24.18 -5.55 5.51
N TRP A 446 23.00 -5.52 6.13
CA TRP A 446 22.34 -6.73 6.62
C TRP A 446 21.94 -7.66 5.46
N ARG A 447 21.33 -7.11 4.39
CA ARG A 447 20.94 -7.86 3.19
C ARG A 447 22.16 -8.48 2.50
N GLU A 448 23.24 -7.74 2.33
CA GLU A 448 24.51 -8.24 1.77
C GLU A 448 25.10 -9.38 2.61
N THR A 449 25.02 -9.26 3.94
CA THR A 449 25.49 -10.31 4.85
C THR A 449 24.64 -11.59 4.73
N GLN A 450 23.32 -11.47 4.58
CA GLN A 450 22.43 -12.62 4.37
C GLN A 450 22.67 -13.27 3.01
N GLU A 451 22.83 -12.47 1.95
CA GLU A 451 23.16 -12.92 0.60
C GLU A 451 24.47 -13.72 0.59
N ARG A 452 25.51 -13.20 1.26
CA ARG A 452 26.79 -13.90 1.42
C ARG A 452 26.62 -15.24 2.13
N LYS A 453 25.91 -15.27 3.26
CA LYS A 453 25.64 -16.53 4.01
C LYS A 453 24.85 -17.54 3.17
N ARG A 454 23.91 -17.08 2.35
CA ARG A 454 23.16 -17.94 1.42
C ARG A 454 24.09 -18.56 0.38
N LYS A 455 24.94 -17.75 -0.26
CA LYS A 455 25.92 -18.22 -1.26
C LYS A 455 26.92 -19.21 -0.67
N GLU A 456 27.42 -18.97 0.54
CA GLU A 456 28.32 -19.90 1.25
C GLU A 456 27.65 -21.25 1.52
N ARG A 457 26.36 -21.27 1.89
CA ARG A 457 25.61 -22.54 2.05
C ARG A 457 25.44 -23.28 0.73
N GLU A 458 25.04 -22.58 -0.33
CA GLU A 458 24.86 -23.15 -1.66
C GLU A 458 26.17 -23.64 -2.29
N GLU A 459 27.29 -23.00 -1.97
CA GLU A 459 28.62 -23.46 -2.37
C GLU A 459 29.02 -24.72 -1.61
N LYS A 460 28.83 -24.74 -0.29
CA LYS A 460 29.10 -25.93 0.52
C LYS A 460 28.27 -27.14 0.08
N GLU A 461 26.96 -26.95 -0.18
CA GLU A 461 26.10 -28.02 -0.70
C GLU A 461 26.59 -28.56 -2.05
N ARG A 462 27.08 -27.67 -2.94
CA ARG A 462 27.67 -28.08 -4.21
C ARG A 462 28.98 -28.86 -4.02
N GLU A 463 29.83 -28.44 -3.10
CA GLU A 463 31.07 -29.15 -2.75
C GLU A 463 30.77 -30.53 -2.16
N ASP A 464 29.83 -30.62 -1.23
CA ASP A 464 29.39 -31.88 -0.62
C ASP A 464 28.84 -32.85 -1.69
N MET A 465 27.94 -32.37 -2.58
CA MET A 465 27.44 -33.16 -3.71
C MET A 465 28.55 -33.59 -4.68
N MET A 466 29.51 -32.71 -4.95
CA MET A 466 30.65 -33.05 -5.82
C MET A 466 31.52 -34.14 -5.18
N GLY A 467 31.78 -34.06 -3.87
CA GLY A 467 32.51 -35.07 -3.11
C GLY A 467 31.82 -36.42 -3.13
N GLU A 468 30.50 -36.46 -2.90
CA GLU A 468 29.71 -37.70 -2.99
C GLU A 468 29.76 -38.31 -4.39
N HIS A 469 29.65 -37.49 -5.44
CA HIS A 469 29.76 -37.95 -6.82
C HIS A 469 31.15 -38.50 -7.13
N GLU A 470 32.21 -37.84 -6.68
CA GLU A 470 33.58 -38.33 -6.85
C GLU A 470 33.79 -39.67 -6.16
N GLN A 471 33.26 -39.82 -4.94
CA GLN A 471 33.35 -41.07 -4.19
C GLN A 471 32.58 -42.20 -4.88
N ARG A 472 31.37 -41.95 -5.37
CA ARG A 472 30.61 -42.91 -6.19
C ARG A 472 31.37 -43.34 -7.45
N ILE A 473 32.04 -42.40 -8.12
CA ILE A 473 32.86 -42.73 -9.30
C ILE A 473 34.05 -43.63 -8.91
N LYS A 474 34.74 -43.34 -7.79
CA LYS A 474 35.83 -44.18 -7.29
C LYS A 474 35.35 -45.59 -6.95
N GLU A 475 34.23 -45.71 -6.24
CA GLU A 475 33.61 -47.00 -5.92
C GLU A 475 33.23 -47.79 -7.17
N MET A 476 32.59 -47.13 -8.16
CA MET A 476 32.26 -47.77 -9.42
C MET A 476 33.52 -48.26 -10.14
N LYS A 477 34.59 -47.44 -10.22
CA LYS A 477 35.86 -47.85 -10.84
C LYS A 477 36.47 -49.06 -10.14
N SER A 478 36.55 -49.05 -8.81
CA SER A 478 37.06 -50.19 -8.03
C SER A 478 36.27 -51.47 -8.30
N LYS A 479 34.93 -51.38 -8.35
CA LYS A 479 34.08 -52.54 -8.68
C LYS A 479 34.38 -53.09 -10.07
N HIS A 480 34.48 -52.23 -11.08
CA HIS A 480 34.81 -52.66 -12.45
C HIS A 480 36.22 -53.27 -12.54
N GLU A 481 37.18 -52.73 -11.78
CA GLU A 481 38.54 -53.27 -11.71
C GLU A 481 38.58 -54.66 -11.05
N ASP A 482 37.87 -54.83 -9.93
CA ASP A 482 37.74 -56.13 -9.26
C ASP A 482 37.02 -57.16 -10.14
N GLU A 483 36.01 -56.74 -10.87
CA GLU A 483 35.25 -57.60 -11.79
C GLU A 483 36.08 -58.01 -13.00
N ALA A 484 36.88 -57.09 -13.56
CA ALA A 484 37.86 -57.40 -14.58
C ALA A 484 38.95 -58.37 -14.07
N ARG A 485 39.40 -58.19 -12.82
CA ARG A 485 40.37 -59.10 -12.19
C ARG A 485 39.79 -60.51 -12.04
N LYS A 486 38.56 -60.65 -11.54
CA LYS A 486 37.88 -61.95 -11.45
C LYS A 486 37.71 -62.63 -12.81
N GLN A 487 37.30 -61.88 -13.83
CA GLN A 487 37.20 -62.43 -15.20
C GLN A 487 38.56 -62.91 -15.72
N ALA A 488 39.64 -62.18 -15.45
CA ALA A 488 40.99 -62.58 -15.82
C ALA A 488 41.45 -63.85 -15.07
N GLU A 489 41.12 -63.97 -13.78
CA GLU A 489 41.38 -65.17 -12.96
C GLU A 489 40.61 -66.39 -13.49
N GLU A 490 39.30 -66.28 -13.72
CA GLU A 490 38.49 -67.36 -14.29
C GLU A 490 39.01 -67.83 -15.66
N PHE A 491 39.44 -66.88 -16.50
CA PHE A 491 40.00 -67.19 -17.81
C PHE A 491 41.35 -67.91 -17.69
N ASN A 492 42.20 -67.51 -16.74
CA ASN A 492 43.46 -68.20 -16.47
C ASN A 492 43.23 -69.61 -15.92
N GLU A 493 42.30 -69.80 -14.98
CA GLU A 493 41.93 -71.14 -14.48
C GLU A 493 41.37 -72.05 -15.60
N PHE A 494 40.58 -71.48 -16.52
CA PHE A 494 40.11 -72.22 -17.70
C PHE A 494 41.26 -72.61 -18.63
N ARG A 495 42.21 -71.69 -18.87
CA ARG A 495 43.40 -71.97 -19.68
C ARG A 495 44.24 -73.08 -19.05
N GLU A 496 44.52 -73.01 -17.76
CA GLU A 496 45.29 -74.04 -17.03
C GLU A 496 44.61 -75.42 -17.13
N ARG A 497 43.30 -75.50 -16.92
CA ARG A 497 42.54 -76.77 -17.09
C ARG A 497 42.65 -77.32 -18.51
N LYS A 498 42.60 -76.45 -19.53
CA LYS A 498 42.74 -76.85 -20.93
C LYS A 498 44.16 -77.36 -21.22
N GLU A 499 45.18 -76.69 -20.69
CA GLU A 499 46.58 -77.12 -20.82
C GLU A 499 46.80 -78.47 -20.13
N GLN A 500 46.28 -78.65 -18.92
CA GLN A 500 46.30 -79.92 -18.20
C GLN A 500 45.66 -81.05 -19.02
N HIS A 501 44.47 -80.81 -19.58
CA HIS A 501 43.80 -81.81 -20.42
C HIS A 501 44.56 -82.12 -21.71
N VAL A 502 45.26 -81.14 -22.29
CA VAL A 502 46.12 -81.38 -23.45
C VAL A 502 47.32 -82.25 -23.06
N GLU A 503 47.91 -82.02 -21.89
CA GLU A 503 49.03 -82.83 -21.40
C GLU A 503 48.61 -84.27 -21.11
N ASP A 504 47.47 -84.49 -20.45
CA ASP A 504 46.89 -85.83 -20.22
C ASP A 504 46.65 -86.57 -21.55
N LEU A 505 46.20 -85.87 -22.59
CA LEU A 505 46.02 -86.46 -23.93
C LEU A 505 47.35 -86.83 -24.59
N LYS A 506 48.40 -86.01 -24.40
CA LYS A 506 49.74 -86.35 -24.89
C LYS A 506 50.28 -87.60 -24.19
N GLU A 507 50.14 -87.71 -22.87
CA GLU A 507 50.57 -88.90 -22.12
C GLU A 507 49.87 -90.17 -22.64
N LYS A 508 48.54 -90.11 -22.85
CA LYS A 508 47.79 -91.22 -23.45
C LYS A 508 48.26 -91.55 -24.87
N LEU A 509 48.59 -90.54 -25.66
CA LEU A 509 49.10 -90.74 -27.01
C LEU A 509 50.48 -91.42 -26.99
N GLU A 510 51.38 -91.00 -26.10
CA GLU A 510 52.67 -91.66 -25.90
C GLU A 510 52.51 -93.10 -25.44
N GLU A 511 51.55 -93.38 -24.56
CA GLU A 511 51.26 -94.75 -24.12
C GLU A 511 50.72 -95.62 -25.25
N HIS A 512 49.81 -95.09 -26.07
CA HIS A 512 49.35 -95.77 -27.28
C HIS A 512 50.49 -95.99 -28.30
N GLN A 513 51.40 -95.02 -28.46
CA GLN A 513 52.59 -95.19 -29.30
C GLN A 513 53.49 -96.31 -28.79
N LYS A 514 53.76 -96.38 -27.48
CA LYS A 514 54.52 -97.48 -26.86
C LYS A 514 53.83 -98.84 -27.07
N GLN A 515 52.50 -98.90 -26.97
CA GLN A 515 51.74 -100.13 -27.24
C GLN A 515 51.83 -100.57 -28.70
N LEU A 516 51.73 -99.63 -29.66
CA LEU A 516 51.92 -99.92 -31.08
C LEU A 516 53.32 -100.46 -31.36
N GLU A 517 54.35 -99.85 -30.78
CA GLU A 517 55.74 -100.31 -30.94
C GLU A 517 55.94 -101.73 -30.37
N LEU A 518 55.29 -102.06 -29.24
CA LEU A 518 55.30 -103.40 -28.68
C LEU A 518 54.57 -104.41 -29.59
N LEU A 519 53.42 -104.01 -30.15
CA LEU A 519 52.65 -104.83 -31.08
C LEU A 519 53.42 -105.10 -32.38
N GLU A 520 54.12 -104.10 -32.91
CA GLU A 520 55.01 -104.24 -34.07
C GLU A 520 56.12 -105.25 -33.79
N LYS A 521 56.77 -105.17 -32.62
CA LYS A 521 57.78 -106.15 -32.17
C LYS A 521 57.20 -107.55 -32.07
N LEU A 522 56.00 -107.70 -31.51
CA LEU A 522 55.31 -109.00 -31.39
C LEU A 522 54.95 -109.57 -32.78
N HIS A 523 54.47 -108.72 -33.69
CA HIS A 523 54.15 -109.11 -35.06
C HIS A 523 55.41 -109.57 -35.82
N GLN A 524 56.53 -108.86 -35.70
CA GLN A 524 57.80 -109.28 -36.27
C GLN A 524 58.25 -110.65 -35.74
N HIS A 525 58.13 -110.88 -34.43
CA HIS A 525 58.44 -112.18 -33.81
C HIS A 525 57.57 -113.31 -34.38
N PHE A 526 56.25 -113.15 -34.43
CA PHE A 526 55.35 -114.16 -35.01
C PHE A 526 55.62 -114.39 -36.50
N LYS A 527 56.00 -113.34 -37.25
CA LYS A 527 56.37 -113.47 -38.66
C LYS A 527 57.64 -114.28 -38.84
N GLN A 528 58.64 -114.09 -37.98
CA GLN A 528 59.85 -114.92 -37.94
C GLN A 528 59.50 -116.37 -37.61
N GLN A 529 58.74 -116.61 -36.53
CA GLN A 529 58.33 -117.94 -36.10
C GLN A 529 57.54 -118.68 -37.19
N LYS A 530 56.55 -118.04 -37.83
CA LYS A 530 55.82 -118.63 -38.95
C LYS A 530 56.73 -118.87 -40.16
N GLY A 531 57.67 -117.97 -40.42
CA GLY A 531 58.68 -118.13 -41.45
C GLY A 531 59.51 -119.40 -41.24
N GLU A 532 59.99 -119.60 -40.02
CA GLU A 532 60.72 -120.79 -39.58
C GLU A 532 59.86 -122.07 -39.71
N GLU A 533 58.62 -122.07 -39.23
CA GLU A 533 57.67 -123.19 -39.38
C GLU A 533 57.37 -123.51 -40.86
N THR A 534 57.16 -122.50 -41.70
CA THR A 534 56.94 -122.73 -43.14
C THR A 534 58.18 -123.26 -43.86
N GLU A 535 59.37 -122.87 -43.42
CA GLU A 535 60.63 -123.37 -43.98
C GLU A 535 60.88 -124.82 -43.55
N GLU A 536 60.52 -125.16 -42.31
CA GLU A 536 60.54 -126.54 -41.80
C GLU A 536 59.55 -127.44 -42.55
N LEU A 537 58.30 -127.00 -42.73
CA LEU A 537 57.31 -127.70 -43.55
C LEU A 537 57.74 -127.81 -45.03
N ARG A 538 58.39 -126.79 -45.59
CA ARG A 538 58.96 -126.86 -46.96
C ARG A 538 60.02 -127.94 -47.06
N LYS A 539 60.93 -128.02 -46.08
CA LYS A 539 61.94 -129.09 -46.04
C LYS A 539 61.31 -130.47 -45.94
N GLU A 540 60.27 -130.64 -45.12
CA GLU A 540 59.52 -131.90 -45.05
C GLU A 540 58.82 -132.24 -46.37
N VAL A 541 58.19 -131.26 -47.04
CA VAL A 541 57.58 -131.45 -48.36
C VAL A 541 58.64 -131.78 -49.42
N GLU A 542 59.80 -131.14 -49.40
CA GLU A 542 60.92 -131.43 -50.31
C GLU A 542 61.47 -132.84 -50.06
N GLU A 543 61.56 -133.29 -48.80
CA GLU A 543 61.91 -134.66 -48.45
C GLU A 543 60.85 -135.68 -48.94
N LEU A 544 59.56 -135.39 -48.79
CA LEU A 544 58.47 -136.22 -49.31
C LEU A 544 58.44 -136.25 -50.84
N ARG A 545 58.75 -135.12 -51.49
CA ARG A 545 58.89 -135.00 -52.95
C ARG A 545 60.10 -135.80 -53.45
N ASN A 546 61.22 -135.76 -52.75
CA ASN A 546 62.40 -136.57 -53.06
C ASN A 546 62.15 -138.08 -52.83
N LYS A 547 61.29 -138.45 -51.87
CA LYS A 547 60.78 -139.83 -51.72
C LYS A 547 59.82 -140.24 -52.85
N SER A 548 59.05 -139.31 -53.39
CA SER A 548 58.08 -139.57 -54.48
C SER A 548 58.70 -139.62 -55.88
N ILE A 549 59.85 -138.96 -56.08
CA ILE A 549 60.59 -138.97 -57.36
C ILE A 549 61.34 -140.30 -57.60
N CYS A 550 61.58 -141.12 -56.58
CA CYS A 550 62.21 -142.44 -56.75
C CYS A 550 61.26 -143.57 -57.22
N VAL A 551 60.01 -143.28 -57.61
CA VAL A 551 59.04 -144.30 -58.09
C VAL A 551 58.77 -144.21 -59.60
N ILE A 552 59.39 -143.28 -60.33
CA ILE A 552 59.34 -143.30 -61.81
C ILE A 552 60.75 -143.03 -62.38
N LEU A 553 61.27 -144.09 -63.00
CA LEU A 553 62.50 -144.29 -63.81
C LEU A 553 63.77 -144.70 -63.06
#